data_AF-A0A656JJ65-F1
#
_entry.id   AF-A0A656JJ65-F1
#
_cell.length_a   1.000
_cell.length_b   1.000
_cell.length_c   1.000
_cell.angle_alpha   90.00
_cell.angle_beta   90.00
_cell.angle_gamma   90.00
#
_symmetry.space_group_name_H-M   'P 1'
#
loop_
_entity.id
_entity.type
_entity.pdbx_description
1 polymer ?
#
loop_
_entity_poly.entity_id
_entity_poly.type
_entity_poly.pdbx_seq_one_letter_code
_entity_poly.pdbx_strand_id
1 'polypeptide(L)'
;RRRLEAIVEVRHHLVQRFEKGFLLRGVDIEVTLDATGFSGEGDISLFGEMLHRFFGLYADIHLFNQLTLILQPTGKCLRWNENHSQRIPG
;
A
#
# COMPACT_ATOMS: atom_id res chain seq x y z
N ARG A 1 4.71 12.75 -14.62
CA ARG A 1 5.35 13.64 -13.61
C ARG A 1 4.36 14.07 -12.55
N ARG A 2 3.24 14.74 -12.91
CA ARG A 2 2.18 15.19 -11.98
C ARG A 2 1.71 14.16 -10.93
N ARG A 3 1.53 12.89 -11.30
CA ARG A 3 1.07 11.84 -10.35
C ARG A 3 2.06 11.53 -9.22
N LEU A 4 3.36 11.66 -9.48
CA LEU A 4 4.41 11.44 -8.47
C LEU A 4 4.54 12.66 -7.56
N GLU A 5 4.33 13.85 -8.10
CA GLU A 5 4.25 15.11 -7.35
C GLU A 5 3.02 15.17 -6.45
N ALA A 6 1.98 14.37 -6.74
CA ALA A 6 0.78 14.24 -5.94
C ALA A 6 0.96 13.33 -4.71
N ILE A 7 2.10 12.65 -4.55
CA ILE A 7 2.42 11.92 -3.33
C ILE A 7 2.86 12.93 -2.27
N VAL A 8 2.02 13.10 -1.27
CA VAL A 8 2.24 14.05 -0.18
C VAL A 8 3.10 13.42 0.91
N GLU A 9 2.83 12.17 1.24
CA GLU A 9 3.49 11.48 2.34
C GLU A 9 3.51 9.97 2.11
N VAL A 10 4.57 9.31 2.59
CA VAL A 10 4.65 7.86 2.66
C VAL A 10 5.07 7.47 4.07
N ARG A 11 4.29 6.62 4.71
CA ARG A 11 4.59 6.01 6.02
C ARG A 11 4.58 4.51 5.89
N HIS A 12 5.31 3.84 6.78
CA HIS A 12 5.23 2.40 6.92
C HIS A 12 5.10 2.07 8.40
N HIS A 13 4.26 1.08 8.70
CA HIS A 13 4.03 0.62 10.05
C HIS A 13 4.19 -0.88 10.10
N LEU A 14 4.94 -1.37 11.09
CA LEU A 14 5.01 -2.79 11.38
C LEU A 14 3.67 -3.23 11.96
N VAL A 15 3.03 -4.19 11.31
CA VAL A 15 1.80 -4.81 11.76
C VAL A 15 2.13 -6.18 12.33
N GLN A 16 1.65 -6.43 13.55
CA GLN A 16 1.72 -7.74 14.18
C GLN A 16 0.33 -8.12 14.66
N ARG A 17 -0.18 -9.25 14.21
CA ARG A 17 -1.50 -9.75 14.62
C ARG A 17 -1.48 -11.24 14.87
N PHE A 18 -2.27 -11.70 15.82
CA PHE A 18 -2.52 -13.11 16.02
C PHE A 18 -3.72 -13.54 15.17
N GLU A 19 -3.54 -14.57 14.35
CA GLU A 19 -4.61 -15.15 13.54
C GLU A 19 -4.52 -16.68 13.62
N LYS A 20 -5.62 -17.32 14.03
CA LYS A 20 -5.75 -18.79 14.13
C LYS A 20 -4.60 -19.48 14.91
N GLY A 21 -4.07 -18.82 15.94
CA GLY A 21 -2.98 -19.35 16.77
C GLY A 21 -1.56 -19.07 16.25
N PHE A 22 -1.41 -18.37 15.12
CA PHE A 22 -0.12 -17.95 14.56
C PHE A 22 0.06 -16.45 14.68
N LEU A 23 1.30 -16.01 14.94
CA LEU A 23 1.67 -14.59 14.88
C LEU A 23 2.00 -14.24 13.43
N LEU A 24 1.13 -13.47 12.78
CA LEU A 24 1.46 -12.83 11.51
C LEU A 24 2.17 -11.51 11.76
N ARG A 25 3.17 -11.27 10.92
CA ARG A 25 3.92 -10.02 10.87
C ARG A 25 3.87 -9.48 9.46
N GLY A 26 3.82 -8.17 9.33
CA GLY A 26 3.78 -7.51 8.04
C GLY A 26 4.10 -6.04 8.14
N VAL A 27 4.04 -5.38 6.98
CA VAL A 27 4.23 -3.93 6.84
C VAL A 27 3.00 -3.35 6.17
N ASP A 28 2.32 -2.40 6.83
CA ASP A 28 1.31 -1.56 6.18
C ASP A 28 2.00 -0.30 5.67
N ILE A 29 1.98 -0.14 4.35
CA ILE A 29 2.52 1.01 3.64
C ILE A 29 1.36 1.96 3.39
N GLU A 30 1.42 3.11 4.05
CA GLU A 30 0.43 4.16 3.92
C GLU A 30 0.97 5.26 3.00
N VAL A 31 0.23 5.57 1.94
CA VAL A 31 0.60 6.63 1.00
C VAL A 31 -0.51 7.65 0.95
N THR A 32 -0.19 8.88 1.32
CA THR A 32 -1.10 10.01 1.25
C THR A 32 -0.97 10.66 -0.13
N LEU A 33 -2.08 10.76 -0.84
CA LEU A 33 -2.16 11.35 -2.18
C LEU A 33 -3.04 12.59 -2.18
N ASP A 34 -2.58 13.63 -2.87
CA ASP A 34 -3.42 14.76 -3.26
C ASP A 34 -4.26 14.39 -4.48
N ALA A 35 -5.57 14.28 -4.30
CA ALA A 35 -6.49 13.88 -5.36
C ALA A 35 -6.51 14.88 -6.54
N THR A 36 -6.12 16.14 -6.33
CA THR A 36 -6.09 17.16 -7.39
C THR A 36 -5.03 16.88 -8.46
N GLY A 37 -4.01 16.08 -8.12
CA GLY A 37 -2.97 15.65 -9.05
C GLY A 37 -3.38 14.53 -10.02
N PHE A 38 -4.61 14.00 -9.90
CA PHE A 38 -5.13 12.89 -10.69
C PHE A 38 -6.38 13.30 -11.49
N SER A 39 -6.63 12.60 -12.60
CA SER A 39 -7.79 12.87 -13.47
C SER A 39 -9.13 12.35 -12.93
N GLY A 40 -9.15 11.75 -11.73
CA GLY A 40 -10.34 11.18 -11.08
C GLY A 40 -10.04 9.89 -10.31
N GLU A 41 -11.07 9.30 -9.67
CA GLU A 41 -10.93 8.11 -8.83
C GLU A 41 -10.40 6.88 -9.58
N GLY A 42 -10.74 6.74 -10.87
CA GLY A 42 -10.24 5.65 -11.72
C GLY A 42 -8.72 5.71 -11.90
N ASP A 43 -8.17 6.92 -12.08
CA ASP A 43 -6.72 7.12 -12.23
C ASP A 43 -5.97 6.84 -10.91
N ILE A 44 -6.57 7.26 -9.78
CA ILE A 44 -6.08 6.97 -8.44
C ILE A 44 -6.05 5.46 -8.17
N SER A 45 -7.13 4.76 -8.53
CA SER A 45 -7.25 3.31 -8.32
C SER A 45 -6.24 2.55 -9.17
N LEU A 46 -6.03 2.97 -10.42
CA LEU A 46 -5.03 2.37 -11.31
C LEU A 46 -3.60 2.61 -10.80
N PHE A 47 -3.32 3.81 -10.32
CA PHE A 47 -2.04 4.13 -9.70
C PHE A 47 -1.80 3.31 -8.42
N GLY A 48 -2.83 3.16 -7.58
CA GLY A 48 -2.78 2.32 -6.40
C GLY A 48 -2.54 0.83 -6.71
N GLU A 49 -3.19 0.31 -7.75
CA GLU A 49 -2.96 -1.07 -8.21
C GLU A 49 -1.50 -1.27 -8.69
N MET A 50 -0.94 -0.30 -9.39
CA MET A 50 0.47 -0.32 -9.80
C MET A 50 1.41 -0.32 -8.58
N LEU A 51 1.14 0.53 -7.58
CA LEU A 51 1.90 0.55 -6.32
C LEU A 51 1.76 -0.76 -5.54
N HIS A 52 0.55 -1.30 -5.46
CA HIS A 52 0.27 -2.55 -4.76
C HIS A 52 1.09 -3.71 -5.33
N ARG A 53 1.15 -3.82 -6.67
CA ARG A 53 2.00 -4.82 -7.34
C ARG A 53 3.49 -4.55 -7.15
N PHE A 54 3.91 -3.29 -7.24
CA PHE A 54 5.30 -2.90 -7.00
C PHE A 54 5.76 -3.33 -5.60
N PHE A 55 5.01 -3.01 -4.55
CA PHE A 55 5.34 -3.42 -3.18
C PHE A 55 5.20 -4.93 -2.95
N GLY A 56 4.33 -5.60 -3.71
CA GLY A 56 4.23 -7.07 -3.71
C GLY A 56 5.53 -7.75 -4.17
N LEU A 57 6.34 -7.12 -5.02
CA LEU A 57 7.66 -7.64 -5.41
C LEU A 57 8.69 -7.61 -4.28
N TYR A 58 8.48 -6.76 -3.27
CA TYR A 58 9.36 -6.62 -2.10
C TYR A 58 8.78 -7.27 -0.85
N ALA A 59 7.66 -8.00 -0.96
CA ALA A 59 7.15 -8.78 0.17
C ALA A 59 8.13 -9.91 0.48
N ASP A 60 8.70 -9.88 1.68
CA ASP A 60 9.57 -10.92 2.21
C ASP A 60 8.75 -12.19 2.52
N ILE A 61 9.36 -13.38 2.47
CA ILE A 61 8.67 -14.64 2.85
C ILE A 61 8.12 -14.64 4.27
N HIS A 62 8.71 -13.84 5.15
CA HIS A 62 8.36 -13.81 6.55
C HIS A 62 7.36 -12.70 6.90
N LEU A 63 7.05 -11.81 5.94
CA LEU A 63 6.23 -10.63 6.18
C LEU A 63 5.23 -10.40 5.05
N PHE A 64 3.96 -10.18 5.39
CA PHE A 64 3.00 -9.67 4.41
C PHE A 64 3.21 -8.17 4.19
N ASN A 65 2.92 -7.68 2.98
CA ASN A 65 2.84 -6.25 2.71
C ASN A 65 1.39 -5.85 2.44
N GLN A 66 0.95 -4.73 2.99
CA GLN A 66 -0.35 -4.14 2.70
C GLN A 66 -0.15 -2.71 2.20
N LEU A 67 -0.99 -2.27 1.25
CA LEU A 67 -1.01 -0.90 0.78
C LEU A 67 -2.31 -0.24 1.20
N THR A 68 -2.19 0.94 1.82
CA THR A 68 -3.29 1.83 2.14
C THR A 68 -3.02 3.19 1.50
N LEU A 69 -3.93 3.67 0.66
CA LEU A 69 -3.90 5.04 0.13
C LEU A 69 -4.87 5.92 0.91
N ILE A 70 -4.41 7.11 1.31
CA ILE A 70 -5.23 8.14 1.93
C ILE A 70 -5.35 9.30 0.95
N LEU A 71 -6.57 9.62 0.54
CA LEU A 71 -6.83 10.70 -0.41
C LEU A 71 -7.14 11.99 0.33
N GLN A 72 -6.37 13.04 0.05
CA GLN A 72 -6.65 14.39 0.51
C GLN A 72 -7.37 15.21 -0.58
N PRO A 73 -8.28 16.14 -0.21
CA PRO A 73 -8.68 16.48 1.16
C PRO A 73 -9.83 15.61 1.71
N THR A 74 -10.37 14.67 0.92
CA THR A 74 -11.59 13.92 1.27
C THR A 74 -11.43 12.98 2.46
N GLY A 75 -10.19 12.59 2.79
CA GLY A 75 -9.87 11.59 3.80
C GLY A 75 -10.25 10.16 3.39
N LYS A 76 -10.60 9.94 2.12
CA LYS A 76 -11.03 8.62 1.65
C LYS A 76 -9.86 7.65 1.66
N CYS A 77 -10.04 6.51 2.32
CA CYS A 77 -9.04 5.46 2.38
C CYS A 77 -9.34 4.35 1.38
N LEU A 78 -8.37 3.97 0.57
CA LEU A 78 -8.41 2.81 -0.31
C LEU A 78 -7.37 1.81 0.19
N ARG A 79 -7.79 0.59 0.51
CA ARG A 79 -6.89 -0.44 1.04
C ARG A 79 -6.90 -1.65 0.13
N TRP A 80 -5.71 -2.14 -0.21
CA TRP A 80 -5.52 -3.35 -0.98
C TRP A 80 -5.36 -4.56 -0.07
N ASN A 81 -5.58 -5.74 -0.66
CA ASN A 81 -5.35 -7.01 0.03
C ASN A 81 -3.87 -7.18 0.40
N GLU A 82 -3.61 -8.09 1.33
CA GLU A 82 -2.25 -8.38 1.75
C GLU A 82 -1.50 -9.18 0.68
N ASN A 83 -0.29 -8.72 0.35
CA ASN A 83 0.67 -9.46 -0.44
C ASN A 83 1.42 -10.41 0.48
N HIS A 84 1.12 -11.70 0.37
CA HIS A 84 1.87 -12.78 1.01
C HIS A 84 2.77 -13.39 -0.05
N SER A 85 4.08 -13.22 0.05
CA SER A 85 5.01 -13.88 -0.86
C SER A 85 5.39 -15.26 -0.30
N GLN A 86 5.48 -16.27 -1.18
CA GLN A 86 6.11 -17.56 -0.86
C GLN A 86 7.56 -17.62 -1.36
N ARG A 87 8.14 -16.46 -1.69
CA ARG A 87 9.36 -16.36 -2.50
C ARG A 87 10.48 -15.74 -1.68
N ILE A 88 11.54 -16.51 -1.42
CA ILE A 88 12.74 -16.02 -0.70
C ILE A 88 13.32 -14.86 -1.53
N PRO A 89 13.42 -13.63 -0.98
CA PRO A 89 14.06 -12.53 -1.69
C PRO A 89 15.58 -12.79 -1.75
N GLY A 90 16.12 -12.92 -2.97
CA GLY A 90 17.55 -13.07 -3.22
C GLY A 90 18.04 -14.51 -3.23
#